data_AF-A0A7J9W0A3-F1
#
_entry.id   AF-A0A7J9W0A3-F1
#
_cell.length_a   1.000
_cell.length_b   1.000
_cell.length_c   1.000
_cell.angle_alpha   90.00
_cell.angle_beta   90.00
_cell.angle_gamma   90.00
#
_symmetry.space_group_name_H-M   'P 1'
#
loop_
_entity.id
_entity.type
_entity.pdbx_description
1 polymer ?
#
loop_
_entity_poly.entity_id
_entity_poly.type
_entity_poly.pdbx_seq_one_letter_code
_entity_poly.pdbx_strand_id
1 'polypeptide(L)'
;MNSEQRVPWGEVEKFVSLNGELAHILASVDTLRRAWADFLNSATNAEFTEARRRSLRRHAIETGIIERLYDVDWGVTEALVAEGITAEVAAREGGVDEDALTIIRSQYDALEFLAGAARDGRELTVHFIRELHQAVCGAQSTYEARNDLGQVLQVSLNHGTWKTQPNHVRRSDGVLVEYVPPEHVQSHMERMLQLFSEMSAEHPITRASWLHHRFIRIHPFEDGNGRVARALTLLVLLRAHYAPLVVDRTTRSAYIDALDQANRGELRDLIRLFARLEIVALRSELELRTQLDITEGGALGVARAYANRLKDIQQAGVTERTEKADGLASEFHDRIVSYLDDLGSGVRDQFREVGLDARHSIDNAAPPDDRAKYWTAQIIRTAREVDFFTNRINGSWWTRLHLTVLGQTLRFVGLVQKVGPGETGVLAVTVFAEMLPPREPDEEDRPLPTPLFRSTPTESVTLVFSDDPGTRWPEVRDLLDNTLAAAVSNFAQRLG
;
A
#
# COMPACT_ATOMS: atom_id res chain seq x y z
N MET A 1 5.75 33.35 24.67
CA MET A 1 6.35 32.03 24.92
C MET A 1 5.42 31.01 24.30
N ASN A 2 5.75 30.51 23.11
CA ASN A 2 5.00 29.43 22.49
C ASN A 2 5.37 28.16 23.27
N SER A 3 4.43 27.56 24.01
CA SER A 3 4.68 26.30 24.71
C SER A 3 5.05 25.24 23.66
N GLU A 4 6.24 24.65 23.74
CA GLU A 4 6.57 23.47 22.94
C GLU A 4 5.49 22.42 23.19
N GLN A 5 4.79 21.99 22.13
CA GLN A 5 3.85 20.88 22.22
C GLN A 5 4.64 19.58 22.45
N ARG A 6 4.28 18.83 23.49
CA ARG A 6 4.94 17.59 23.89
C ARG A 6 3.91 16.49 24.07
N VAL A 7 4.26 15.27 23.67
CA VAL A 7 3.53 14.05 23.98
C VAL A 7 4.35 13.29 25.04
N PRO A 8 4.00 13.42 26.33
CA PRO A 8 4.79 12.81 27.40
C PRO A 8 4.73 11.29 27.30
N TRP A 9 5.78 10.62 27.77
CA TRP A 9 5.73 9.17 27.97
C TRP A 9 4.75 8.83 29.10
N GLY A 10 4.20 7.62 29.06
CA GLY A 10 3.23 7.15 30.06
C GLY A 10 3.36 5.65 30.29
N GLU A 11 2.73 5.19 31.37
CA GLU A 11 2.68 3.78 31.76
C GLU A 11 1.96 2.91 30.71
N VAL A 12 2.29 1.61 30.69
CA VAL A 12 1.61 0.67 29.80
C VAL A 12 0.22 0.34 30.36
N GLU A 13 -0.80 0.99 29.79
CA GLU A 13 -2.19 0.82 30.20
C GLU A 13 -2.88 -0.37 29.53
N LYS A 14 -3.81 -0.99 30.27
CA LYS A 14 -4.70 -2.06 29.78
C LYS A 14 -5.50 -1.61 28.57
N PHE A 15 -5.85 -2.55 27.70
CA PHE A 15 -6.82 -2.31 26.65
C PHE A 15 -8.20 -2.04 27.26
N VAL A 16 -8.87 -0.99 26.77
CA VAL A 16 -10.27 -0.69 27.09
C VAL A 16 -11.10 -1.09 25.89
N SER A 17 -12.12 -1.92 26.09
CA SER A 17 -12.97 -2.43 25.01
C SER A 17 -13.68 -1.29 24.28
N LEU A 18 -13.80 -1.40 22.96
CA LEU A 18 -14.35 -0.35 22.07
C LEU A 18 -15.88 -0.47 21.87
N ASN A 19 -16.61 -1.12 22.79
CA ASN A 19 -18.08 -1.21 22.84
C ASN A 19 -18.76 -1.56 21.49
N GLY A 20 -18.11 -2.34 20.63
CA GLY A 20 -18.67 -2.80 19.36
C GLY A 20 -18.56 -1.85 18.16
N GLU A 21 -17.95 -0.67 18.28
CA GLU A 21 -17.82 0.30 17.17
C GLU A 21 -17.09 -0.26 15.93
N LEU A 22 -16.21 -1.23 16.15
CA LEU A 22 -15.44 -1.89 15.08
C LEU A 22 -15.99 -3.28 14.73
N ALA A 23 -17.11 -3.71 15.31
CA ALA A 23 -17.63 -5.06 15.15
C ALA A 23 -17.88 -5.41 13.68
N HIS A 24 -18.42 -4.49 12.88
CA HIS A 24 -18.73 -4.73 11.47
C HIS A 24 -17.47 -4.96 10.61
N ILE A 25 -16.43 -4.14 10.77
CA ILE A 25 -15.20 -4.28 9.98
C ILE A 25 -14.39 -5.51 10.39
N LEU A 26 -14.36 -5.82 11.69
CA LEU A 26 -13.71 -7.03 12.21
C LEU A 26 -14.47 -8.30 11.76
N ALA A 27 -15.80 -8.29 11.79
CA ALA A 27 -16.60 -9.40 11.24
C ALA A 27 -16.38 -9.60 9.73
N SER A 28 -16.14 -8.52 8.99
CA SER A 28 -15.80 -8.56 7.56
C SER A 28 -14.43 -9.22 7.33
N VAL A 29 -13.43 -8.83 8.13
CA VAL A 29 -12.11 -9.46 8.18
C VAL A 29 -12.23 -10.96 8.47
N ASP A 30 -13.00 -11.36 9.49
CA ASP A 30 -13.18 -12.77 9.86
C ASP A 30 -13.89 -13.60 8.80
N THR A 31 -14.80 -12.99 8.05
CA THR A 31 -15.49 -13.64 6.93
C THR A 31 -14.51 -13.92 5.79
N LEU A 32 -13.70 -12.94 5.40
CA LEU A 32 -12.65 -13.13 4.39
C LEU A 32 -11.57 -14.11 4.85
N ARG A 33 -11.17 -14.04 6.12
CA ARG A 33 -10.19 -14.97 6.70
C ARG A 33 -10.69 -16.41 6.71
N ARG A 34 -11.98 -16.64 6.99
CA ARG A 34 -12.58 -17.99 6.88
C ARG A 34 -12.57 -18.48 5.44
N ALA A 35 -12.98 -17.65 4.48
CA ALA A 35 -12.90 -17.99 3.06
C ALA A 35 -11.45 -18.30 2.62
N TRP A 36 -10.49 -17.51 3.08
CA TRP A 36 -9.07 -17.72 2.84
C TRP A 36 -8.54 -19.00 3.52
N ALA A 37 -8.96 -19.30 4.75
CA ALA A 37 -8.56 -20.54 5.44
C ALA A 37 -9.12 -21.80 4.74
N ASP A 38 -10.39 -21.76 4.30
CA ASP A 38 -10.99 -22.85 3.52
C ASP A 38 -10.28 -23.02 2.16
N PHE A 39 -9.88 -21.91 1.55
CA PHE A 39 -9.00 -21.87 0.39
C PHE A 39 -7.64 -22.54 0.65
N LEU A 40 -6.99 -22.26 1.80
CA LEU A 40 -5.68 -22.83 2.13
C LEU A 40 -5.72 -24.34 2.29
N ASN A 41 -6.81 -24.87 2.81
CA ASN A 41 -7.01 -26.31 2.98
C ASN A 41 -7.14 -27.08 1.64
N SER A 42 -7.34 -26.37 0.53
CA SER A 42 -7.52 -26.96 -0.81
C SER A 42 -6.39 -26.63 -1.80
N ALA A 43 -5.42 -25.80 -1.43
CA ALA A 43 -4.33 -25.36 -2.30
C ALA A 43 -3.15 -26.36 -2.33
N THR A 44 -2.32 -26.32 -3.38
CA THR A 44 -1.03 -27.03 -3.36
C THR A 44 -0.04 -26.30 -2.47
N ASN A 45 0.81 -27.04 -1.75
CA ASN A 45 1.74 -26.48 -0.76
C ASN A 45 2.78 -25.51 -1.41
N ALA A 46 3.08 -25.68 -2.70
CA ALA A 46 4.07 -24.88 -3.42
C ALA A 46 3.56 -23.47 -3.76
N GLU A 47 2.34 -23.34 -4.28
CA GLU A 47 1.73 -22.05 -4.67
C GLU A 47 1.52 -21.16 -3.45
N PHE A 48 1.01 -21.74 -2.36
CA PHE A 48 0.85 -21.05 -1.09
C PHE A 48 2.18 -20.53 -0.53
N THR A 49 3.24 -21.35 -0.64
CA THR A 49 4.57 -20.96 -0.16
C THR A 49 5.09 -19.74 -0.93
N GLU A 50 4.91 -19.69 -2.24
CA GLU A 50 5.38 -18.55 -3.04
C GLU A 50 4.55 -17.28 -2.82
N ALA A 51 3.22 -17.38 -2.72
CA ALA A 51 2.37 -16.23 -2.38
C ALA A 51 2.77 -15.62 -1.03
N ARG A 52 2.99 -16.46 -0.03
CA ARG A 52 3.50 -16.04 1.27
C ARG A 52 4.86 -15.37 1.17
N ARG A 53 5.80 -15.93 0.39
CA ARG A 53 7.13 -15.33 0.18
C ARG A 53 7.02 -13.94 -0.43
N ARG A 54 6.19 -13.74 -1.44
CA ARG A 54 5.96 -12.41 -2.05
C ARG A 54 5.48 -11.39 -1.02
N SER A 55 4.52 -11.77 -0.19
CA SER A 55 4.02 -10.89 0.88
C SER A 55 5.12 -10.54 1.89
N LEU A 56 5.95 -11.51 2.28
CA LEU A 56 7.12 -11.25 3.14
C LEU A 56 8.18 -10.38 2.46
N ARG A 57 8.44 -10.57 1.15
CA ARG A 57 9.36 -9.70 0.38
C ARG A 57 8.85 -8.26 0.35
N ARG A 58 7.55 -8.06 0.10
CA ARG A 58 6.93 -6.73 0.12
C ARG A 58 7.08 -6.09 1.50
N HIS A 59 6.78 -6.84 2.56
CA HIS A 59 6.97 -6.35 3.92
C HIS A 59 8.43 -5.98 4.21
N ALA A 60 9.40 -6.80 3.79
CA ALA A 60 10.82 -6.55 3.98
C ALA A 60 11.30 -5.29 3.24
N ILE A 61 10.80 -5.03 2.03
CA ILE A 61 11.18 -3.85 1.25
C ILE A 61 10.54 -2.60 1.87
N GLU A 62 9.22 -2.58 2.00
CA GLU A 62 8.45 -1.41 2.43
C GLU A 62 8.78 -0.95 3.86
N THR A 63 9.07 -1.90 4.75
CA THR A 63 9.42 -1.56 6.15
C THR A 63 10.70 -0.74 6.25
N GLY A 64 11.69 -0.93 5.36
CA GLY A 64 12.91 -0.12 5.34
C GLY A 64 12.71 1.24 4.67
N ILE A 65 11.83 1.32 3.67
CA ILE A 65 11.47 2.58 3.00
C ILE A 65 10.74 3.51 3.97
N ILE A 66 9.82 2.97 4.78
CA ILE A 66 9.11 3.74 5.81
C ILE A 66 10.07 4.37 6.82
N GLU A 67 11.13 3.64 7.19
CA GLU A 67 12.20 4.10 8.09
C GLU A 67 13.30 4.88 7.38
N ARG A 68 13.20 5.08 6.06
CA ARG A 68 14.19 5.82 5.24
C ARG A 68 15.59 5.24 5.28
N LEU A 69 15.72 3.90 5.36
CA LEU A 69 17.02 3.22 5.29
C LEU A 69 17.62 3.23 3.89
N TYR A 70 16.74 3.25 2.89
CA TYR A 70 17.05 3.29 1.48
C TYR A 70 15.85 3.85 0.74
N ASP A 71 16.07 4.28 -0.50
CA ASP A 71 15.02 4.66 -1.43
C ASP A 71 15.06 3.69 -2.60
N VAL A 72 13.92 3.06 -2.90
CA VAL A 72 13.79 2.05 -3.95
C VAL A 72 12.49 2.31 -4.67
N ASP A 73 12.57 2.54 -5.98
CA ASP A 73 11.41 2.82 -6.81
C ASP A 73 10.36 1.70 -6.72
N TRP A 74 9.09 2.08 -6.89
CA TRP A 74 7.97 1.13 -6.86
C TRP A 74 8.13 0.01 -7.89
N GLY A 75 8.55 0.32 -9.13
CA GLY A 75 8.76 -0.69 -10.16
C GLY A 75 9.80 -1.74 -9.77
N VAL A 76 10.89 -1.30 -9.13
CA VAL A 76 11.94 -2.20 -8.62
C VAL A 76 11.42 -3.01 -7.44
N THR A 77 10.61 -2.40 -6.58
CA THR A 77 9.93 -3.08 -5.47
C THR A 77 9.06 -4.22 -6.00
N GLU A 78 8.23 -3.98 -7.01
CA GLU A 78 7.39 -5.02 -7.62
C GLU A 78 8.23 -6.15 -8.24
N ALA A 79 9.32 -5.82 -8.93
CA ALA A 79 10.21 -6.82 -9.51
C ALA A 79 10.86 -7.69 -8.41
N LEU A 80 11.38 -7.09 -7.34
CA LEU A 80 11.97 -7.81 -6.21
C LEU A 80 10.92 -8.66 -5.47
N VAL A 81 9.67 -8.20 -5.37
CA VAL A 81 8.56 -8.96 -4.81
C VAL A 81 8.25 -10.18 -5.70
N ALA A 82 8.08 -9.97 -6.99
CA ALA A 82 7.63 -10.97 -7.95
C ALA A 82 8.69 -12.03 -8.26
N GLU A 83 9.94 -11.62 -8.49
CA GLU A 83 11.02 -12.48 -8.98
C GLU A 83 12.02 -12.88 -7.89
N GLY A 84 12.07 -12.13 -6.79
CA GLY A 84 12.94 -12.40 -5.65
C GLY A 84 13.99 -11.32 -5.41
N ILE A 85 14.53 -11.32 -4.19
CA ILE A 85 15.52 -10.35 -3.73
C ILE A 85 16.92 -10.80 -4.15
N THR A 86 17.26 -10.67 -5.44
CA THR A 86 18.55 -11.08 -6.00
C THR A 86 19.31 -9.91 -6.62
N ALA A 87 20.64 -10.03 -6.66
CA ALA A 87 21.51 -9.03 -7.30
C ALA A 87 21.22 -8.90 -8.81
N GLU A 88 20.78 -9.98 -9.44
CA GLU A 88 20.40 -10.00 -10.86
C GLU A 88 19.16 -9.14 -11.13
N VAL A 89 18.12 -9.28 -10.30
CA VAL A 89 16.90 -8.46 -10.41
C VAL A 89 17.22 -6.99 -10.12
N ALA A 90 17.97 -6.71 -9.05
CA ALA A 90 18.38 -5.35 -8.69
C ALA A 90 19.23 -4.68 -9.79
N ALA A 91 20.20 -5.39 -10.36
CA ALA A 91 21.05 -4.87 -11.44
C ALA A 91 20.28 -4.63 -12.74
N ARG A 92 19.25 -5.44 -13.01
CA ARG A 92 18.42 -5.33 -14.22
C ARG A 92 17.48 -4.13 -14.17
N GLU A 93 16.81 -3.92 -13.04
CA GLU A 93 15.86 -2.80 -12.89
C GLU A 93 16.57 -1.47 -12.56
N GLY A 94 17.75 -1.53 -11.95
CA GLY A 94 18.47 -0.35 -11.45
C GLY A 94 17.82 0.24 -10.19
N GLY A 95 18.40 1.31 -9.63
CA GLY A 95 17.77 2.04 -8.52
C GLY A 95 17.84 1.38 -7.14
N VAL A 96 18.62 0.32 -6.96
CA VAL A 96 18.90 -0.32 -5.66
C VAL A 96 20.39 -0.57 -5.56
N ASP A 97 21.04 -0.01 -4.54
CA ASP A 97 22.45 -0.29 -4.26
C ASP A 97 22.65 -1.59 -3.46
N GLU A 98 23.89 -2.06 -3.39
CA GLU A 98 24.23 -3.34 -2.73
C GLU A 98 23.96 -3.31 -1.22
N ASP A 99 24.10 -2.14 -0.58
CA ASP A 99 23.83 -1.94 0.84
C ASP A 99 22.33 -2.06 1.13
N ALA A 100 21.48 -1.39 0.35
CA ALA A 100 20.03 -1.49 0.41
C ALA A 100 19.57 -2.91 0.17
N LEU A 101 20.12 -3.61 -0.84
CA LEU A 101 19.78 -5.00 -1.10
C LEU A 101 20.17 -5.91 0.07
N THR A 102 21.31 -5.66 0.72
CA THR A 102 21.75 -6.40 1.92
C THR A 102 20.80 -6.19 3.09
N ILE A 103 20.35 -4.95 3.32
CA ILE A 103 19.36 -4.64 4.36
C ILE A 103 18.01 -5.30 4.04
N ILE A 104 17.53 -5.23 2.80
CA ILE A 104 16.28 -5.88 2.35
C ILE A 104 16.35 -7.39 2.60
N ARG A 105 17.46 -8.05 2.23
CA ARG A 105 17.67 -9.48 2.47
C ARG A 105 17.66 -9.84 3.95
N SER A 106 18.41 -9.09 4.78
CA SER A 106 18.42 -9.31 6.24
C SER A 106 17.03 -9.17 6.84
N GLN A 107 16.25 -8.17 6.41
CA GLN A 107 14.87 -8.00 6.86
C GLN A 107 13.99 -9.16 6.41
N TYR A 108 14.11 -9.61 5.16
CA TYR A 108 13.36 -10.77 4.65
C TYR A 108 13.66 -12.04 5.44
N ASP A 109 14.94 -12.34 5.67
CA ASP A 109 15.38 -13.51 6.45
C ASP A 109 14.82 -13.46 7.89
N ALA A 110 14.77 -12.27 8.49
CA ALA A 110 14.16 -12.07 9.81
C ALA A 110 12.66 -12.35 9.82
N LEU A 111 11.93 -11.98 8.75
CA LEU A 111 10.50 -12.26 8.63
C LEU A 111 10.23 -13.74 8.34
N GLU A 112 11.10 -14.44 7.58
CA GLU A 112 11.02 -15.89 7.41
C GLU A 112 11.27 -16.63 8.73
N PHE A 113 12.28 -16.21 9.49
CA PHE A 113 12.52 -16.70 10.85
C PHE A 113 11.29 -16.49 11.75
N LEU A 114 10.71 -15.30 11.72
CA LEU A 114 9.51 -14.97 12.49
C LEU A 114 8.30 -15.82 12.08
N ALA A 115 8.14 -16.07 10.78
CA ALA A 115 7.12 -16.94 10.24
C ALA A 115 7.27 -18.39 10.71
N GLY A 116 8.50 -18.89 10.84
CA GLY A 116 8.82 -20.15 11.48
C GLY A 116 8.46 -20.15 12.97
N ALA A 117 8.89 -19.13 13.71
CA ALA A 117 8.58 -18.98 15.13
C ALA A 117 7.07 -18.93 15.43
N ALA A 118 6.28 -18.32 14.55
CA ALA A 118 4.83 -18.32 14.63
C ALA A 118 4.24 -19.73 14.46
N ARG A 119 4.75 -20.51 13.50
CA ARG A 119 4.33 -21.88 13.23
C ARG A 119 4.67 -22.83 14.38
N ASP A 120 5.86 -22.66 14.97
CA ASP A 120 6.35 -23.50 16.06
C ASP A 120 5.72 -23.12 17.42
N GLY A 121 4.87 -22.09 17.46
CA GLY A 121 4.23 -21.64 18.68
C GLY A 121 5.21 -21.11 19.73
N ARG A 122 6.39 -20.61 19.31
CA ARG A 122 7.39 -20.02 20.23
C ARG A 122 6.73 -18.94 21.07
N GLU A 123 7.00 -18.87 22.37
CA GLU A 123 6.41 -17.86 23.25
C GLU A 123 6.97 -16.45 22.96
N LEU A 124 6.12 -15.43 23.02
CA LEU A 124 6.55 -14.03 22.90
C LEU A 124 7.12 -13.56 24.25
N THR A 125 8.45 -13.54 24.35
CA THR A 125 9.19 -13.13 25.56
C THR A 125 10.07 -11.91 25.28
N VAL A 126 10.58 -11.27 26.34
CA VAL A 126 11.61 -10.22 26.22
C VAL A 126 12.82 -10.70 25.41
N HIS A 127 13.27 -11.93 25.66
CA HIS A 127 14.39 -12.52 24.93
C HIS A 127 14.09 -12.66 23.44
N PHE A 128 12.89 -13.14 23.09
CA PHE A 128 12.46 -13.25 21.70
C PHE A 128 12.39 -11.89 20.99
N ILE A 129 11.94 -10.83 21.69
CA ILE A 129 11.91 -9.48 21.11
C ILE A 129 13.32 -8.95 20.81
N ARG A 130 14.29 -9.25 21.68
CA ARG A 130 15.71 -8.90 21.45
C ARG A 130 16.31 -9.68 20.29
N GLU A 131 16.03 -10.98 20.20
CA GLU A 131 16.42 -11.83 19.07
C GLU A 131 15.82 -11.31 17.76
N LEU A 132 14.53 -10.94 17.77
CA LEU A 132 13.86 -10.35 16.62
C LEU A 132 14.51 -9.03 16.16
N HIS A 133 14.88 -8.15 17.10
CA HIS A 133 15.62 -6.94 16.76
C HIS A 133 16.99 -7.25 16.13
N GLN A 134 17.72 -8.23 16.67
CA GLN A 134 19.00 -8.65 16.08
C GLN A 134 18.83 -9.15 14.64
N ALA A 135 17.79 -9.93 14.38
CA ALA A 135 17.51 -10.43 13.03
C ALA A 135 17.10 -9.29 12.07
N VAL A 136 16.15 -8.44 12.48
CA VAL A 136 15.60 -7.37 11.64
C VAL A 136 16.63 -6.29 11.32
N CYS A 137 17.49 -5.95 12.28
CA CYS A 137 18.49 -4.90 12.13
C CYS A 137 19.88 -5.44 11.77
N GLY A 138 20.08 -6.75 11.61
CA GLY A 138 21.41 -7.36 11.56
C GLY A 138 22.36 -6.84 10.48
N ALA A 139 21.83 -6.36 9.35
CA ALA A 139 22.61 -5.73 8.29
C ALA A 139 22.90 -4.22 8.51
N GLN A 140 22.30 -3.59 9.52
CA GLN A 140 22.45 -2.17 9.81
C GLN A 140 23.52 -1.96 10.89
N SER A 141 24.70 -1.50 10.48
CA SER A 141 25.81 -1.24 11.41
C SER A 141 25.64 0.05 12.21
N THR A 142 25.01 1.08 11.64
CA THR A 142 24.86 2.40 12.25
C THR A 142 23.46 2.97 12.12
N TYR A 143 23.14 3.99 12.90
CA TYR A 143 21.92 4.78 12.77
C TYR A 143 22.20 6.27 12.94
N GLU A 144 21.30 7.10 12.43
CA GLU A 144 21.36 8.55 12.59
C GLU A 144 20.85 8.98 13.97
N ALA A 145 21.74 9.57 14.76
CA ALA A 145 21.41 10.21 16.03
C ALA A 145 21.60 11.73 15.94
N ARG A 146 20.85 12.50 16.73
CA ARG A 146 21.07 13.95 16.88
C ARG A 146 21.65 14.24 18.25
N ASN A 147 22.75 15.00 18.31
CA ASN A 147 23.30 15.47 19.58
C ASN A 147 22.54 16.71 20.12
N ASP A 148 22.92 17.16 21.32
CA ASP A 148 22.31 18.33 21.98
C ASP A 148 22.46 19.64 21.18
N LEU A 149 23.42 19.69 20.25
CA LEU A 149 23.64 20.82 19.33
C LEU A 149 22.80 20.69 18.04
N GLY A 150 21.98 19.64 17.92
CA GLY A 150 21.14 19.36 16.75
C GLY A 150 21.88 18.78 15.54
N GLN A 151 23.17 18.43 15.69
CA GLN A 151 23.98 17.85 14.61
C GLN A 151 23.65 16.37 14.45
N VAL A 152 23.53 15.92 13.20
CA VAL A 152 23.30 14.51 12.87
C VAL A 152 24.64 13.77 12.88
N LEU A 153 24.71 12.67 13.61
CA LEU A 153 25.88 11.81 13.78
C LEU A 153 25.50 10.37 13.42
N GLN A 154 26.42 9.64 12.81
CA GLN A 154 26.30 8.20 12.60
C GLN A 154 26.86 7.48 13.83
N VAL A 155 26.02 6.70 14.51
CA VAL A 155 26.37 5.98 15.74
C VAL A 155 26.21 4.49 15.50
N SER A 156 27.12 3.68 16.03
CA SER A 156 27.01 2.21 15.96
C SER A 156 25.74 1.72 16.65
N LEU A 157 25.01 0.81 16.01
CA LEU A 157 23.78 0.23 16.54
C LEU A 157 24.07 -0.97 17.44
N ASN A 158 23.61 -0.93 18.70
CA ASN A 158 23.74 -2.06 19.62
C ASN A 158 22.58 -3.05 19.46
N HIS A 159 22.84 -4.15 18.76
CA HIS A 159 21.81 -5.11 18.37
C HIS A 159 21.27 -5.95 19.55
N GLY A 160 19.94 -5.91 19.75
CA GLY A 160 19.25 -6.76 20.73
C GLY A 160 19.40 -6.28 22.18
N THR A 161 19.93 -5.08 22.38
CA THR A 161 20.09 -4.47 23.70
C THR A 161 19.13 -3.30 23.85
N TRP A 162 18.64 -3.07 25.07
CA TRP A 162 17.83 -1.88 25.33
C TRP A 162 18.68 -0.62 25.18
N LYS A 163 18.02 0.47 24.81
CA LYS A 163 18.63 1.79 24.80
C LYS A 163 19.24 2.11 26.16
N THR A 164 20.41 2.73 26.14
CA THR A 164 21.11 3.21 27.35
C THR A 164 20.93 4.70 27.57
N GLN A 165 20.38 5.41 26.58
CA GLN A 165 20.10 6.84 26.60
C GLN A 165 18.66 7.11 26.14
N PRO A 166 18.05 8.24 26.53
CA PRO A 166 16.76 8.67 25.99
C PRO A 166 16.80 8.84 24.46
N ASN A 167 15.76 8.37 23.76
CA ASN A 167 15.66 8.37 22.31
C ASN A 167 14.40 9.10 21.81
N HIS A 168 14.08 10.24 22.44
CA HIS A 168 12.89 11.03 22.10
C HIS A 168 12.95 11.52 20.65
N VAL A 169 11.80 11.51 19.98
CA VAL A 169 11.70 11.91 18.59
C VAL A 169 11.04 13.27 18.49
N ARG A 170 11.71 14.21 17.81
CA ARG A 170 11.10 15.49 17.41
C ARG A 170 10.53 15.33 16.00
N ARG A 171 9.22 15.49 15.87
CA ARG A 171 8.50 15.36 14.60
C ARG A 171 8.68 16.60 13.71
N SER A 172 8.31 16.48 12.44
CA SER A 172 8.38 17.55 11.44
C SER A 172 7.46 18.74 11.75
N ASP A 173 6.39 18.53 12.52
CA ASP A 173 5.49 19.56 13.02
C ASP A 173 6.03 20.27 14.29
N GLY A 174 7.20 19.87 14.79
CA GLY A 174 7.84 20.42 15.97
C GLY A 174 7.43 19.77 17.29
N VAL A 175 6.52 18.79 17.29
CA VAL A 175 6.08 18.09 18.50
C VAL A 175 7.19 17.15 18.99
N LEU A 176 7.50 17.23 20.29
CA LEU A 176 8.43 16.31 20.95
C LEU A 176 7.64 15.10 21.49
N VAL A 177 7.95 13.91 20.99
CA VAL A 177 7.40 12.65 21.48
C VAL A 177 8.40 12.03 22.46
N GLU A 178 8.00 11.99 23.73
CA GLU A 178 8.77 11.34 24.78
C GLU A 178 8.43 9.84 24.85
N TYR A 179 9.45 9.04 25.18
CA TYR A 179 9.38 7.59 25.31
C TYR A 179 9.92 7.17 26.67
N VAL A 180 9.66 5.92 27.06
CA VAL A 180 10.05 5.37 28.37
C VAL A 180 11.55 5.56 28.63
N PRO A 181 11.96 6.05 29.81
CA PRO A 181 13.37 6.17 30.19
C PRO A 181 14.11 4.82 30.16
N PRO A 182 15.41 4.77 29.83
CA PRO A 182 16.20 3.54 29.76
C PRO A 182 16.02 2.60 30.97
N GLU A 183 16.03 3.14 32.17
CA GLU A 183 15.89 2.43 33.45
C GLU A 183 14.54 1.73 33.62
N HIS A 184 13.51 2.17 32.89
CA HIS A 184 12.14 1.64 32.99
C HIS A 184 11.76 0.73 31.81
N VAL A 185 12.62 0.62 30.78
CA VAL A 185 12.32 -0.18 29.58
C VAL A 185 12.01 -1.64 29.94
N GLN A 186 12.83 -2.26 30.79
CA GLN A 186 12.65 -3.68 31.15
C GLN A 186 11.28 -3.93 31.79
N SER A 187 10.91 -3.14 32.81
CA SER A 187 9.64 -3.31 33.52
C SER A 187 8.43 -3.03 32.63
N HIS A 188 8.53 -2.04 31.74
CA HIS A 188 7.46 -1.73 30.80
C HIS A 188 7.28 -2.81 29.72
N MET A 189 8.37 -3.42 29.24
CA MET A 189 8.31 -4.55 28.30
C MET A 189 7.67 -5.77 28.96
N GLU A 190 8.05 -6.10 30.18
CA GLU A 190 7.43 -7.19 30.95
C GLU A 190 5.94 -6.92 31.20
N ARG A 191 5.60 -5.69 31.58
CA ARG A 191 4.21 -5.26 31.79
C ARG A 191 3.38 -5.36 30.51
N MET A 192 3.93 -4.93 29.38
CA MET A 192 3.27 -5.04 28.07
C MET A 192 2.99 -6.49 27.70
N LEU A 193 3.96 -7.39 27.91
CA LEU A 193 3.79 -8.82 27.61
C LEU A 193 2.76 -9.49 28.52
N GLN A 194 2.75 -9.14 29.81
CA GLN A 194 1.73 -9.61 30.75
C GLN A 194 0.34 -9.16 30.30
N LEU A 195 0.16 -7.89 29.96
CA LEU A 195 -1.13 -7.37 29.50
C LEU A 195 -1.54 -7.97 28.15
N PHE A 196 -0.59 -8.21 27.26
CA PHE A 196 -0.85 -8.84 25.98
C PHE A 196 -1.38 -10.28 26.11
N SER A 197 -0.92 -11.03 27.12
CA SER A 197 -1.41 -12.39 27.38
C SER A 197 -2.82 -12.40 27.97
N GLU A 198 -3.20 -11.37 28.74
CA GLU A 198 -4.57 -11.16 29.25
C GLU A 198 -5.58 -10.87 28.13
N MET A 199 -5.14 -10.42 26.95
CA MET A 199 -5.99 -10.07 25.81
C MET A 199 -6.36 -11.27 24.91
N SER A 200 -6.30 -12.52 25.40
CA SER A 200 -6.54 -13.71 24.58
C SER A 200 -7.94 -13.78 23.97
N ALA A 201 -8.94 -13.15 24.61
CA ALA A 201 -10.32 -13.08 24.14
C ALA A 201 -10.58 -11.96 23.10
N GLU A 202 -9.63 -11.03 22.93
CA GLU A 202 -9.77 -9.93 21.98
C GLU A 202 -9.47 -10.38 20.55
N HIS A 203 -10.08 -9.70 19.58
CA HIS A 203 -9.89 -9.99 18.16
C HIS A 203 -8.40 -9.88 17.75
N PRO A 204 -7.84 -10.78 16.91
CA PRO A 204 -6.42 -10.77 16.54
C PRO A 204 -5.89 -9.44 16.00
N ILE A 205 -6.65 -8.75 15.14
CA ILE A 205 -6.31 -7.39 14.65
C ILE A 205 -6.23 -6.37 15.80
N THR A 206 -7.14 -6.45 16.78
CA THR A 206 -7.12 -5.59 17.98
C THR A 206 -5.88 -5.85 18.82
N ARG A 207 -5.57 -7.14 19.06
CA ARG A 207 -4.36 -7.56 19.79
C ARG A 207 -3.09 -7.09 19.10
N ALA A 208 -3.00 -7.25 17.78
CA ALA A 208 -1.87 -6.82 16.98
C ALA A 208 -1.70 -5.29 17.03
N SER A 209 -2.78 -4.53 16.86
CA SER A 209 -2.78 -3.06 16.92
C SER A 209 -2.35 -2.55 18.30
N TRP A 210 -2.84 -3.17 19.38
CA TRP A 210 -2.47 -2.81 20.75
C TRP A 210 -1.00 -3.10 21.01
N LEU A 211 -0.52 -4.31 20.66
CA LEU A 211 0.88 -4.70 20.86
C LEU A 211 1.82 -3.78 20.09
N HIS A 212 1.49 -3.51 18.82
CA HIS A 212 2.23 -2.60 17.96
C HIS A 212 2.38 -1.22 18.61
N HIS A 213 1.25 -0.60 18.98
CA HIS A 213 1.26 0.75 19.56
C HIS A 213 2.00 0.80 20.90
N ARG A 214 1.76 -0.15 21.82
CA ARG A 214 2.44 -0.18 23.12
C ARG A 214 3.95 -0.35 22.98
N PHE A 215 4.39 -1.22 22.07
CA PHE A 215 5.81 -1.39 21.77
C PHE A 215 6.45 -0.08 21.26
N ILE A 216 5.79 0.62 20.34
CA ILE A 216 6.25 1.92 19.83
C ILE A 216 6.31 2.99 20.92
N ARG A 217 5.35 3.02 21.86
CA ARG A 217 5.37 3.96 23.00
C ARG A 217 6.49 3.68 24.00
N ILE A 218 6.90 2.43 24.16
CA ILE A 218 8.07 2.07 24.97
C ILE A 218 9.36 2.51 24.25
N HIS A 219 9.42 2.27 22.94
CA HIS A 219 10.57 2.56 22.08
C HIS A 219 11.88 2.01 22.67
N PRO A 220 11.97 0.68 22.91
CA PRO A 220 12.98 0.08 23.78
C PRO A 220 14.40 0.04 23.21
N PHE A 221 14.57 0.12 21.89
CA PHE A 221 15.86 0.03 21.21
C PHE A 221 16.37 1.41 20.78
N GLU A 222 17.67 1.51 20.50
CA GLU A 222 18.31 2.74 20.00
C GLU A 222 17.75 3.14 18.62
N ASP A 223 17.57 2.16 17.74
CA ASP A 223 16.92 2.30 16.44
C ASP A 223 16.12 1.04 16.08
N GLY A 224 15.37 1.04 14.98
CA GLY A 224 14.69 -0.17 14.47
C GLY A 224 13.36 -0.51 15.14
N ASN A 225 12.90 0.31 16.10
CA ASN A 225 11.63 0.10 16.81
C ASN A 225 10.43 -0.01 15.85
N GLY A 226 10.36 0.83 14.81
CA GLY A 226 9.30 0.76 13.80
C GLY A 226 9.24 -0.58 13.07
N ARG A 227 10.40 -1.09 12.63
CA ARG A 227 10.52 -2.38 11.94
C ARG A 227 10.15 -3.55 12.86
N VAL A 228 10.60 -3.53 14.11
CA VAL A 228 10.24 -4.55 15.11
C VAL A 228 8.75 -4.51 15.43
N ALA A 229 8.12 -3.34 15.53
CA ALA A 229 6.68 -3.23 15.78
C ALA A 229 5.83 -3.85 14.66
N ARG A 230 6.20 -3.59 13.40
CA ARG A 230 5.54 -4.20 12.22
C ARG A 230 5.78 -5.71 12.17
N ALA A 231 6.99 -6.17 12.47
CA ALA A 231 7.29 -7.60 12.62
C ALA A 231 6.46 -8.24 13.75
N LEU A 232 6.30 -7.60 14.92
CA LEU A 232 5.42 -8.10 15.99
C LEU A 232 3.95 -8.18 15.56
N THR A 233 3.49 -7.22 14.75
CA THR A 233 2.14 -7.28 14.14
C THR A 233 2.00 -8.52 13.28
N LEU A 234 2.96 -8.76 12.38
CA LEU A 234 3.00 -9.95 11.55
C LEU A 234 2.94 -11.24 12.38
N LEU A 235 3.73 -11.33 13.46
CA LEU A 235 3.75 -12.50 14.34
C LEU A 235 2.35 -12.84 14.90
N VAL A 236 1.63 -11.82 15.39
CA VAL A 236 0.30 -12.00 15.98
C VAL A 236 -0.70 -12.49 14.93
N LEU A 237 -0.65 -11.93 13.72
CA LEU A 237 -1.53 -12.30 12.62
C LEU A 237 -1.25 -13.72 12.11
N LEU A 238 0.02 -14.06 11.92
CA LEU A 238 0.43 -15.40 11.48
C LEU A 238 -0.01 -16.49 12.47
N ARG A 239 0.12 -16.23 13.79
CA ARG A 239 -0.35 -17.16 14.84
C ARG A 239 -1.86 -17.35 14.85
N ALA A 240 -2.61 -16.36 14.36
CA ALA A 240 -4.07 -16.40 14.28
C ALA A 240 -4.58 -16.86 12.90
N HIS A 241 -3.68 -17.30 12.00
CA HIS A 241 -3.97 -17.68 10.62
C HIS A 241 -4.60 -16.56 9.79
N TYR A 242 -4.03 -15.36 9.90
CA TYR A 242 -4.32 -14.20 9.06
C TYR A 242 -3.21 -14.02 8.01
N ALA A 243 -3.51 -13.25 6.97
CA ALA A 243 -2.53 -12.92 5.96
C ALA A 243 -1.49 -11.92 6.53
N PRO A 244 -0.28 -11.85 5.97
CA PRO A 244 0.65 -10.79 6.30
C PRO A 244 0.10 -9.46 5.75
N LEU A 245 -0.43 -8.58 6.62
CA LEU A 245 -0.67 -7.20 6.22
C LEU A 245 0.66 -6.45 6.08
N VAL A 246 0.72 -5.53 5.11
CA VAL A 246 1.89 -4.67 4.87
C VAL A 246 1.47 -3.22 5.01
N VAL A 247 2.17 -2.48 5.87
CA VAL A 247 2.16 -1.02 5.80
C VAL A 247 3.22 -0.63 4.78
N ASP A 248 2.80 0.06 3.74
CA ASP A 248 3.65 0.53 2.64
C ASP A 248 3.87 2.04 2.68
N ARG A 249 4.75 2.54 1.81
CA ARG A 249 5.04 3.97 1.67
C ARG A 249 3.77 4.81 1.42
N THR A 250 2.79 4.24 0.72
CA THR A 250 1.56 4.93 0.33
C THR A 250 0.61 5.12 1.50
N THR A 251 0.62 4.17 2.43
CA THR A 251 -0.22 4.16 3.65
C THR A 251 0.48 4.78 4.85
N ARG A 252 1.75 5.20 4.70
CA ARG A 252 2.59 5.80 5.75
C ARG A 252 1.91 6.98 6.45
N SER A 253 1.29 7.90 5.72
CA SER A 253 0.62 9.06 6.35
C SER A 253 -0.52 8.63 7.25
N ALA A 254 -1.43 7.80 6.74
CA ALA A 254 -2.57 7.29 7.51
C ALA A 254 -2.12 6.45 8.72
N TYR A 255 -1.02 5.71 8.58
CA TYR A 255 -0.40 4.97 9.67
C TYR A 255 0.16 5.88 10.77
N ILE A 256 0.88 6.95 10.42
CA ILE A 256 1.37 7.93 11.39
C ILE A 256 0.20 8.67 12.07
N ASP A 257 -0.82 9.07 11.32
CA ASP A 257 -2.01 9.74 11.87
C ASP A 257 -2.75 8.82 12.84
N ALA A 258 -2.89 7.53 12.51
CA ALA A 258 -3.50 6.54 13.39
C ALA A 258 -2.69 6.30 14.67
N LEU A 259 -1.35 6.33 14.59
CA LEU A 259 -0.48 6.28 15.78
C LEU A 259 -0.64 7.52 16.65
N ASP A 260 -0.81 8.70 16.07
CA ASP A 260 -1.03 9.93 16.83
C ASP A 260 -2.35 9.92 17.59
N GLN A 261 -3.40 9.39 16.98
CA GLN A 261 -4.67 9.19 17.65
C GLN A 261 -4.53 8.17 18.77
N ALA A 262 -3.81 7.06 18.53
CA ALA A 262 -3.51 6.07 19.56
C ALA A 262 -2.69 6.65 20.72
N ASN A 263 -1.76 7.57 20.46
CA ASN A 263 -1.00 8.30 21.49
C ASN A 263 -1.92 9.12 22.41
N ARG A 264 -3.09 9.55 21.91
CA ARG A 264 -4.14 10.26 22.67
C ARG A 264 -5.14 9.33 23.35
N GLY A 265 -4.90 8.02 23.32
CA GLY A 265 -5.77 6.98 23.87
C GLY A 265 -6.74 6.37 22.86
N GLU A 266 -6.82 6.89 21.64
CA GLU A 266 -7.79 6.47 20.62
C GLU A 266 -7.20 5.39 19.70
N LEU A 267 -7.15 4.14 20.17
CA LEU A 267 -6.60 3.02 19.39
C LEU A 267 -7.48 2.63 18.18
N ARG A 268 -8.72 3.11 18.12
CA ARG A 268 -9.73 2.74 17.14
C ARG A 268 -9.27 2.94 15.70
N ASP A 269 -8.60 4.04 15.41
CA ASP A 269 -8.21 4.38 14.03
C ASP A 269 -7.08 3.47 13.53
N LEU A 270 -6.17 3.06 14.42
CA LEU A 270 -5.14 2.07 14.10
C LEU A 270 -5.73 0.68 13.85
N ILE A 271 -6.68 0.25 14.68
CA ILE A 271 -7.38 -1.04 14.48
C ILE A 271 -8.14 -1.02 13.15
N ARG A 272 -8.81 0.09 12.82
CA ARG A 272 -9.53 0.24 11.55
C ARG A 272 -8.57 0.20 10.36
N LEU A 273 -7.40 0.84 10.46
CA LEU A 273 -6.39 0.81 9.42
C LEU A 273 -5.88 -0.62 9.20
N PHE A 274 -5.47 -1.32 10.26
CA PHE A 274 -4.97 -2.69 10.14
C PHE A 274 -6.05 -3.64 9.62
N ALA A 275 -7.30 -3.48 10.04
CA ALA A 275 -8.42 -4.26 9.49
C ALA A 275 -8.61 -4.01 7.98
N ARG A 276 -8.46 -2.77 7.50
CA ARG A 276 -8.54 -2.46 6.06
C ARG A 276 -7.37 -3.07 5.27
N LEU A 277 -6.14 -2.95 5.78
CA LEU A 277 -4.96 -3.54 5.15
C LEU A 277 -5.09 -5.07 5.08
N GLU A 278 -5.62 -5.68 6.13
CA GLU A 278 -5.91 -7.13 6.17
C GLU A 278 -6.97 -7.53 5.13
N ILE A 279 -8.06 -6.76 5.01
CA ILE A 279 -9.09 -7.00 3.98
C ILE A 279 -8.47 -6.96 2.57
N VAL A 280 -7.62 -5.96 2.30
CA VAL A 280 -6.93 -5.82 1.01
C VAL A 280 -6.04 -7.04 0.77
N ALA A 281 -5.19 -7.40 1.74
CA ALA A 281 -4.30 -8.56 1.63
C ALA A 281 -5.08 -9.86 1.37
N LEU A 282 -6.14 -10.13 2.14
CA LEU A 282 -6.96 -11.33 1.98
C LEU A 282 -7.69 -11.38 0.64
N ARG A 283 -8.21 -10.24 0.15
CA ARG A 283 -8.87 -10.16 -1.16
C ARG A 283 -7.89 -10.42 -2.29
N SER A 284 -6.72 -9.78 -2.29
CA SER A 284 -5.69 -9.98 -3.30
C SER A 284 -5.26 -11.45 -3.39
N GLU A 285 -5.14 -12.14 -2.25
CA GLU A 285 -4.81 -13.58 -2.21
C GLU A 285 -5.94 -14.48 -2.77
N LEU A 286 -7.21 -14.13 -2.51
CA LEU A 286 -8.37 -14.87 -3.02
C LEU A 286 -8.62 -14.64 -4.53
N GLU A 287 -8.43 -13.40 -5.00
CA GLU A 287 -8.59 -13.02 -6.41
C GLU A 287 -7.52 -13.68 -7.29
N LEU A 288 -6.27 -13.74 -6.83
CA LEU A 288 -5.16 -14.38 -7.54
C LEU A 288 -5.51 -15.81 -7.96
N ARG A 289 -6.20 -16.61 -7.12
CA ARG A 289 -6.58 -17.98 -7.48
C ARG A 289 -7.87 -18.09 -8.27
N THR A 290 -8.82 -17.18 -8.11
CA THR A 290 -10.02 -17.19 -8.98
C THR A 290 -9.58 -17.09 -10.44
N GLN A 291 -8.52 -16.33 -10.71
CA GLN A 291 -7.85 -16.26 -12.02
C GLN A 291 -7.15 -17.59 -12.41
N LEU A 292 -6.62 -18.34 -11.44
CA LEU A 292 -6.01 -19.67 -11.65
C LEU A 292 -7.03 -20.80 -11.88
N ASP A 293 -8.23 -20.71 -11.31
CA ASP A 293 -9.28 -21.73 -11.47
C ASP A 293 -10.04 -21.59 -12.81
N ILE A 294 -10.05 -20.39 -13.42
CA ILE A 294 -10.71 -20.12 -14.72
C ILE A 294 -9.89 -20.64 -15.92
N THR A 295 -8.60 -20.95 -15.75
CA THR A 295 -7.79 -21.57 -16.80
C THR A 295 -8.01 -23.09 -16.81
N GLU A 296 -8.86 -23.57 -17.72
CA GLU A 296 -9.10 -25.02 -17.97
C GLU A 296 -7.78 -25.77 -18.21
N GLY A 297 -7.27 -26.45 -17.18
CA GLY A 297 -6.02 -27.22 -17.27
C GLY A 297 -5.45 -27.73 -15.94
N GLY A 298 -6.01 -27.32 -14.81
CA GLY A 298 -5.52 -27.71 -13.48
C GLY A 298 -4.09 -27.21 -13.20
N ALA A 299 -3.54 -27.61 -12.05
CA ALA A 299 -2.25 -27.13 -11.54
C ALA A 299 -1.07 -27.22 -12.54
N LEU A 300 -1.12 -28.11 -13.53
CA LEU A 300 -0.11 -28.22 -14.61
C LEU A 300 -0.28 -27.15 -15.71
N GLY A 301 -1.51 -26.75 -16.01
CA GLY A 301 -1.79 -25.63 -16.91
C GLY A 301 -1.35 -24.30 -16.30
N VAL A 302 -1.60 -24.13 -15.00
CA VAL A 302 -1.14 -22.99 -14.18
C VAL A 302 0.38 -22.95 -14.08
N ALA A 303 1.03 -24.05 -13.72
CA ALA A 303 2.49 -24.12 -13.67
C ALA A 303 3.13 -23.82 -15.03
N ARG A 304 2.47 -24.21 -16.13
CA ARG A 304 2.94 -23.92 -17.50
C ARG A 304 2.72 -22.46 -17.87
N ALA A 305 1.56 -21.88 -17.57
CA ALA A 305 1.28 -20.47 -17.81
C ALA A 305 2.22 -19.56 -16.99
N TYR A 306 2.44 -19.91 -15.73
CA TYR A 306 3.36 -19.21 -14.84
C TYR A 306 4.83 -19.39 -15.23
N ALA A 307 5.25 -20.62 -15.61
CA ALA A 307 6.60 -20.85 -16.13
C ALA A 307 6.84 -20.16 -17.47
N ASN A 308 5.84 -20.08 -18.34
CA ASN A 308 5.90 -19.31 -19.58
C ASN A 308 6.00 -17.81 -19.28
N ARG A 309 5.19 -17.28 -18.36
CA ARG A 309 5.27 -15.88 -17.92
C ARG A 309 6.64 -15.54 -17.32
N LEU A 310 7.19 -16.41 -16.46
CA LEU A 310 8.54 -16.26 -15.90
C LEU A 310 9.63 -16.33 -16.97
N LYS A 311 9.49 -17.24 -17.94
CA LYS A 311 10.40 -17.35 -19.07
C LYS A 311 10.34 -16.10 -19.96
N ASP A 312 9.16 -15.57 -20.21
CA ASP A 312 8.95 -14.35 -20.98
C ASP A 312 9.54 -13.13 -20.26
N ILE A 313 9.41 -13.07 -18.93
CA ILE A 313 10.03 -12.01 -18.11
C ILE A 313 11.56 -12.13 -18.13
N GLN A 314 12.12 -13.34 -18.05
CA GLN A 314 13.56 -13.57 -18.04
C GLN A 314 14.24 -13.40 -19.41
N GLN A 315 13.53 -13.67 -20.52
CA GLN A 315 14.09 -13.63 -21.88
C GLN A 315 13.80 -12.34 -22.65
N ALA A 316 12.76 -11.58 -22.28
CA ALA A 316 12.41 -10.35 -22.99
C ALA A 316 13.44 -9.25 -22.74
N GLY A 317 14.11 -8.81 -23.81
CA GLY A 317 14.94 -7.60 -23.81
C GLY A 317 14.10 -6.33 -23.68
N VAL A 318 14.72 -5.20 -23.34
CA VAL A 318 14.06 -3.90 -23.09
C VAL A 318 13.10 -3.51 -24.22
N THR A 319 13.49 -3.71 -25.48
CA THR A 319 12.65 -3.40 -26.66
C THR A 319 11.38 -4.25 -26.72
N GLU A 320 11.49 -5.57 -26.48
CA GLU A 320 10.34 -6.48 -26.50
C GLU A 320 9.36 -6.21 -25.35
N ARG A 321 9.88 -5.86 -24.16
CA ARG A 321 9.06 -5.44 -23.01
C ARG A 321 8.27 -4.16 -23.31
N THR A 322 8.91 -3.21 -24.00
CA THR A 322 8.28 -1.95 -24.41
C THR A 322 7.11 -2.20 -25.35
N GLU A 323 7.33 -2.99 -26.41
CA GLU A 323 6.31 -3.29 -27.41
C GLU A 323 5.11 -4.04 -26.79
N LYS A 324 5.38 -5.00 -25.90
CA LYS A 324 4.32 -5.73 -25.18
C LYS A 324 3.54 -4.83 -24.21
N ALA A 325 4.22 -3.94 -23.49
CA ALA A 325 3.57 -2.98 -22.61
C ALA A 325 2.69 -1.99 -23.40
N ASP A 326 3.16 -1.51 -24.54
CA ASP A 326 2.38 -0.59 -25.40
C ASP A 326 1.15 -1.29 -25.99
N GLY A 327 1.30 -2.56 -26.39
CA GLY A 327 0.17 -3.40 -26.83
C GLY A 327 -0.85 -3.62 -25.72
N LEU A 328 -0.40 -3.99 -24.52
CA LEU A 328 -1.25 -4.17 -23.34
C LEU A 328 -1.99 -2.88 -22.97
N ALA A 329 -1.30 -1.74 -22.95
CA ALA A 329 -1.89 -0.45 -22.64
C ALA A 329 -2.97 -0.06 -23.66
N SER A 330 -2.75 -0.35 -24.94
CA SER A 330 -3.71 -0.09 -26.01
C SER A 330 -4.97 -0.96 -25.87
N GLU A 331 -4.82 -2.24 -25.53
CA GLU A 331 -5.97 -3.11 -25.32
C GLU A 331 -6.80 -2.67 -24.09
N PHE A 332 -6.13 -2.30 -23.00
CA PHE A 332 -6.82 -1.72 -21.84
C PHE A 332 -7.50 -0.41 -22.20
N HIS A 333 -6.84 0.46 -22.96
CA HIS A 333 -7.41 1.73 -23.41
C HIS A 333 -8.72 1.52 -24.18
N ASP A 334 -8.75 0.61 -25.15
CA ASP A 334 -9.95 0.29 -25.93
C ASP A 334 -11.12 -0.20 -25.05
N ARG A 335 -10.81 -1.05 -24.05
CA ARG A 335 -11.79 -1.52 -23.08
C ARG A 335 -12.31 -0.39 -22.19
N ILE A 336 -11.43 0.50 -21.73
CA ILE A 336 -11.79 1.68 -20.92
C ILE A 336 -12.69 2.63 -21.73
N VAL A 337 -12.36 2.88 -23.00
CA VAL A 337 -13.18 3.70 -23.90
C VAL A 337 -14.60 3.15 -23.99
N SER A 338 -14.73 1.87 -24.31
CA SER A 338 -16.03 1.22 -24.48
C SER A 338 -16.84 1.25 -23.18
N TYR A 339 -16.19 0.91 -22.06
CA TYR A 339 -16.84 0.84 -20.75
C TYR A 339 -17.30 2.20 -20.22
N LEU A 340 -16.49 3.25 -20.37
CA LEU A 340 -16.87 4.60 -19.95
C LEU A 340 -17.96 5.20 -20.83
N ASP A 341 -18.04 4.83 -22.12
CA ASP A 341 -19.15 5.24 -22.98
C ASP A 341 -20.48 4.61 -22.54
N ASP A 342 -20.47 3.30 -22.27
CA ASP A 342 -21.63 2.55 -21.78
C ASP A 342 -22.13 3.11 -20.43
N LEU A 343 -21.22 3.29 -19.47
CA LEU A 343 -21.52 3.90 -18.17
C LEU A 343 -22.04 5.33 -18.32
N GLY A 344 -21.36 6.16 -19.13
CA GLY A 344 -21.75 7.54 -19.36
C GLY A 344 -23.15 7.66 -19.97
N SER A 345 -23.48 6.78 -20.92
CA SER A 345 -24.82 6.69 -21.50
C SER A 345 -25.85 6.28 -20.46
N GLY A 346 -25.57 5.25 -19.66
CA GLY A 346 -26.47 4.79 -18.60
C GLY A 346 -26.77 5.87 -17.57
N VAL A 347 -25.73 6.56 -17.06
CA VAL A 347 -25.90 7.65 -16.08
C VAL A 347 -26.71 8.81 -16.68
N ARG A 348 -26.43 9.19 -17.94
CA ARG A 348 -27.21 10.22 -18.65
C ARG A 348 -28.69 9.86 -18.73
N ASP A 349 -29.01 8.61 -19.06
CA ASP A 349 -30.38 8.16 -19.23
C ASP A 349 -31.15 8.21 -17.90
N GLN A 350 -30.51 7.87 -16.77
CA GLN A 350 -31.09 8.03 -15.44
C GLN A 350 -31.45 9.48 -15.11
N PHE A 351 -30.59 10.45 -15.47
CA PHE A 351 -30.92 11.88 -15.29
C PHE A 351 -32.07 12.35 -16.21
N ARG A 352 -32.16 11.80 -17.43
CA ARG A 352 -33.25 12.14 -18.36
C ARG A 352 -34.59 11.55 -17.94
N GLU A 353 -34.61 10.37 -17.31
CA GLU A 353 -35.83 9.76 -16.77
C GLU A 353 -36.53 10.64 -15.73
N VAL A 354 -35.76 11.41 -14.95
CA VAL A 354 -36.28 12.39 -13.98
C VAL A 354 -36.49 13.79 -14.57
N GLY A 355 -36.38 13.94 -15.89
CA GLY A 355 -36.70 15.18 -16.61
C GLY A 355 -35.57 16.21 -16.70
N LEU A 356 -34.32 15.84 -16.38
CA LEU A 356 -33.18 16.76 -16.43
C LEU A 356 -32.51 16.75 -17.81
N ASP A 357 -32.06 17.92 -18.30
CA ASP A 357 -31.19 17.97 -19.50
C ASP A 357 -29.81 17.42 -19.13
N ALA A 358 -29.54 16.21 -19.61
CA ALA A 358 -28.29 15.51 -19.43
C ALA A 358 -27.69 15.09 -20.78
N ARG A 359 -26.37 15.23 -20.92
CA ARG A 359 -25.60 14.81 -22.10
C ARG A 359 -24.29 14.17 -21.63
N HIS A 360 -23.82 13.17 -22.38
CA HIS A 360 -22.51 12.59 -22.16
C HIS A 360 -21.69 12.63 -23.46
N SER A 361 -20.37 12.64 -23.33
CA SER A 361 -19.46 12.49 -24.47
C SER A 361 -18.12 11.90 -24.04
N ILE A 362 -17.55 11.06 -24.90
CA ILE A 362 -16.22 10.47 -24.73
C ILE A 362 -15.22 11.15 -25.68
N ASP A 363 -14.00 11.36 -25.20
CA ASP A 363 -12.84 11.78 -25.98
C ASP A 363 -11.63 10.98 -25.48
N ASN A 364 -10.73 10.60 -26.35
CA ASN A 364 -9.60 9.75 -26.00
C ASN A 364 -8.40 9.99 -26.92
N ALA A 365 -7.20 9.67 -26.44
CA ALA A 365 -6.01 9.59 -27.27
C ALA A 365 -5.02 8.56 -26.70
N ALA A 366 -4.22 7.99 -27.59
CA ALA A 366 -3.18 7.01 -27.31
C ALA A 366 -1.96 7.28 -28.19
N PRO A 367 -0.74 6.92 -27.75
CA PRO A 367 0.43 6.97 -28.61
C PRO A 367 0.19 6.18 -29.92
N PRO A 368 0.61 6.70 -31.09
CA PRO A 368 1.49 7.85 -31.30
C PRO A 368 0.79 9.22 -31.49
N ASP A 369 -0.52 9.36 -31.21
CA ASP A 369 -1.23 10.64 -31.35
C ASP A 369 -0.57 11.73 -30.47
N ASP A 370 -0.33 12.93 -31.01
CA ASP A 370 0.23 14.05 -30.25
C ASP A 370 -0.64 14.45 -29.04
N ARG A 371 -1.95 14.21 -29.12
CA ARG A 371 -2.89 14.42 -28.01
C ARG A 371 -2.65 13.44 -26.84
N ALA A 372 -1.91 12.35 -27.03
CA ALA A 372 -1.49 11.45 -25.95
C ALA A 372 -0.56 12.14 -24.92
N LYS A 373 0.01 13.30 -25.28
CA LYS A 373 0.83 14.14 -24.38
C LYS A 373 0.01 15.17 -23.59
N TYR A 374 -1.32 15.19 -23.74
CA TYR A 374 -2.18 16.09 -22.98
C TYR A 374 -2.23 15.66 -21.50
N TRP A 375 -2.82 16.51 -20.65
CA TRP A 375 -3.00 16.25 -19.22
C TRP A 375 -1.70 16.20 -18.38
N THR A 376 -0.57 16.65 -18.90
CA THR A 376 0.75 16.59 -18.22
C THR A 376 0.74 17.06 -16.76
N ALA A 377 0.07 18.17 -16.44
CA ALA A 377 0.02 18.69 -15.08
C ALA A 377 -0.84 17.82 -14.14
N GLN A 378 -1.94 17.27 -14.65
CA GLN A 378 -2.84 16.37 -13.94
C GLN A 378 -2.18 15.01 -13.76
N ILE A 379 -1.53 14.47 -14.79
CA ILE A 379 -0.77 13.22 -14.76
C ILE A 379 0.33 13.29 -13.70
N ILE A 380 1.14 14.36 -13.68
CA ILE A 380 2.17 14.54 -12.65
C ILE A 380 1.54 14.64 -11.26
N ARG A 381 0.39 15.30 -11.13
CA ARG A 381 -0.29 15.44 -9.84
C ARG A 381 -0.81 14.09 -9.33
N THR A 382 -1.53 13.35 -10.16
CA THR A 382 -2.03 12.01 -9.83
C THR A 382 -0.87 11.04 -9.57
N ALA A 383 0.18 11.06 -10.39
CA ALA A 383 1.37 10.26 -10.18
C ALA A 383 2.11 10.62 -8.87
N ARG A 384 2.14 11.90 -8.48
CA ARG A 384 2.65 12.34 -7.17
C ARG A 384 1.73 11.99 -6.00
N GLU A 385 0.41 12.00 -6.21
CA GLU A 385 -0.60 11.62 -5.21
C GLU A 385 -0.62 10.11 -4.96
N VAL A 386 -0.25 9.31 -5.97
CA VAL A 386 -0.11 7.84 -5.93
C VAL A 386 1.37 7.41 -5.74
N ASP A 387 2.29 8.37 -5.60
CA ASP A 387 3.73 8.19 -5.32
C ASP A 387 4.50 7.28 -6.32
N PHE A 388 4.31 7.50 -7.63
CA PHE A 388 5.13 6.87 -8.68
C PHE A 388 5.64 7.87 -9.73
N PHE A 389 6.75 7.54 -10.39
CA PHE A 389 7.28 8.32 -11.52
C PHE A 389 6.58 7.88 -12.82
N THR A 390 5.97 8.81 -13.55
CA THR A 390 5.35 8.53 -14.85
C THR A 390 6.35 8.78 -16.00
N ASN A 391 6.56 7.77 -16.86
CA ASN A 391 7.31 7.95 -18.10
C ASN A 391 6.41 8.64 -19.14
N ARG A 392 6.85 9.82 -19.61
CA ARG A 392 6.09 10.70 -20.50
C ARG A 392 6.68 10.81 -21.89
N ILE A 393 7.76 10.09 -22.19
CA ILE A 393 8.55 10.28 -23.42
C ILE A 393 7.66 10.07 -24.67
N ASN A 394 6.75 9.09 -24.63
CA ASN A 394 5.84 8.76 -25.73
C ASN A 394 4.36 9.10 -25.47
N GLY A 395 4.02 9.77 -24.36
CA GLY A 395 2.63 10.07 -23.97
C GLY A 395 1.97 8.97 -23.13
N SER A 396 0.67 9.10 -22.86
CA SER A 396 -0.13 8.14 -22.08
C SER A 396 -1.45 7.86 -22.78
N TRP A 397 -2.06 6.69 -22.50
CA TRP A 397 -3.38 6.35 -23.02
C TRP A 397 -4.41 6.94 -22.08
N TRP A 398 -5.26 7.84 -22.56
CA TRP A 398 -6.27 8.48 -21.74
C TRP A 398 -7.64 8.44 -22.39
N THR A 399 -8.66 8.32 -21.54
CA THR A 399 -10.07 8.35 -21.92
C THR A 399 -10.78 9.32 -20.98
N ARG A 400 -11.45 10.32 -21.56
CA ARG A 400 -12.22 11.34 -20.86
C ARG A 400 -13.70 11.15 -21.11
N LEU A 401 -14.45 11.03 -20.02
CA LEU A 401 -15.89 11.16 -19.98
C LEU A 401 -16.27 12.57 -19.53
N HIS A 402 -17.08 13.26 -20.34
CA HIS A 402 -17.83 14.42 -19.89
C HIS A 402 -19.28 14.03 -19.66
N LEU A 403 -19.81 14.39 -18.50
CA LEU A 403 -21.23 14.31 -18.18
C LEU A 403 -21.72 15.71 -17.84
N THR A 404 -22.59 16.27 -18.68
CA THR A 404 -23.19 17.58 -18.49
C THR A 404 -24.62 17.42 -18.01
N VAL A 405 -24.96 17.98 -16.85
CA VAL A 405 -26.30 17.98 -16.26
C VAL A 405 -26.59 19.39 -15.76
N LEU A 406 -27.75 19.95 -16.11
CA LEU A 406 -28.16 21.31 -15.70
C LEU A 406 -27.10 22.39 -16.03
N GLY A 407 -26.39 22.25 -17.16
CA GLY A 407 -25.36 23.19 -17.59
C GLY A 407 -24.02 23.09 -16.86
N GLN A 408 -23.90 22.25 -15.82
CA GLN A 408 -22.65 21.92 -15.15
C GLN A 408 -22.03 20.68 -15.76
N THR A 409 -20.70 20.57 -15.79
CA THR A 409 -20.02 19.42 -16.42
C THR A 409 -19.06 18.73 -15.46
N LEU A 410 -19.30 17.44 -15.21
CA LEU A 410 -18.36 16.50 -14.63
C LEU A 410 -17.38 16.05 -15.71
N ARG A 411 -16.09 16.15 -15.43
CA ARG A 411 -15.00 15.56 -16.22
C ARG A 411 -14.38 14.43 -15.42
N PHE A 412 -14.48 13.22 -15.95
CA PHE A 412 -13.84 12.01 -15.43
C PHE A 412 -12.81 11.52 -16.44
N VAL A 413 -11.61 11.17 -15.99
CA VAL A 413 -10.52 10.72 -16.87
C VAL A 413 -9.92 9.43 -16.31
N GLY A 414 -9.89 8.38 -17.13
CA GLY A 414 -9.12 7.16 -16.88
C GLY A 414 -7.83 7.18 -17.71
N LEU A 415 -6.70 6.84 -17.10
CA LEU A 415 -5.38 6.86 -17.72
C LEU A 415 -4.67 5.54 -17.55
N VAL A 416 -4.02 5.04 -18.60
CA VAL A 416 -2.98 4.01 -18.53
C VAL A 416 -1.63 4.69 -18.74
N GLN A 417 -0.74 4.56 -17.77
CA GLN A 417 0.53 5.28 -17.71
C GLN A 417 1.70 4.33 -17.54
N LYS A 418 2.81 4.60 -18.22
CA LYS A 418 4.07 3.89 -17.98
C LYS A 418 4.68 4.32 -16.64
N VAL A 419 5.22 3.38 -15.90
CA VAL A 419 5.78 3.59 -14.55
C VAL A 419 7.32 3.50 -14.57
N GLY A 420 7.98 4.46 -13.93
CA GLY A 420 9.44 4.55 -13.80
C GLY A 420 10.12 5.45 -14.84
N PRO A 421 11.42 5.75 -14.69
CA PRO A 421 12.16 6.65 -15.58
C PRO A 421 12.52 6.03 -16.96
N GLY A 422 12.16 4.77 -17.19
CA GLY A 422 12.49 4.02 -18.41
C GLY A 422 11.34 3.15 -18.93
N GLU A 423 11.64 2.28 -19.89
CA GLU A 423 10.70 1.31 -20.44
C GLU A 423 10.73 0.02 -19.62
N THR A 424 10.17 0.10 -18.41
CA THR A 424 10.17 -0.95 -17.38
C THR A 424 9.23 -2.11 -17.73
N GLY A 425 8.31 -1.89 -18.66
CA GLY A 425 7.21 -2.82 -18.95
C GLY A 425 6.12 -2.80 -17.89
N VAL A 426 6.11 -1.83 -16.96
CA VAL A 426 5.09 -1.67 -15.93
C VAL A 426 4.17 -0.50 -16.29
N LEU A 427 2.87 -0.72 -16.14
CA LEU A 427 1.82 0.27 -16.36
C LEU A 427 1.01 0.47 -15.08
N ALA A 428 0.45 1.66 -14.92
CA ALA A 428 -0.52 1.98 -13.88
C ALA A 428 -1.79 2.54 -14.52
N VAL A 429 -2.94 1.99 -14.15
CA VAL A 429 -4.24 2.58 -14.43
C VAL A 429 -4.63 3.48 -13.27
N THR A 430 -4.85 4.76 -13.57
CA THR A 430 -5.22 5.79 -12.60
C THR A 430 -6.41 6.57 -13.11
N VAL A 431 -7.12 7.24 -12.21
CA VAL A 431 -8.30 8.02 -12.55
C VAL A 431 -8.26 9.38 -11.88
N PHE A 432 -9.00 10.36 -12.41
CA PHE A 432 -9.33 11.56 -11.66
C PHE A 432 -10.68 12.12 -12.11
N ALA A 433 -11.34 12.89 -11.24
CA ALA A 433 -12.60 13.52 -11.56
C ALA A 433 -12.72 14.93 -11.00
N GLU A 434 -13.27 15.84 -11.81
CA GLU A 434 -13.39 17.26 -11.50
C GLU A 434 -14.64 17.89 -12.13
N MET A 435 -15.13 18.95 -11.49
CA MET A 435 -16.23 19.76 -11.97
C MET A 435 -15.66 20.94 -12.76
N LEU A 436 -16.13 21.13 -13.98
CA LEU A 436 -15.81 22.30 -14.79
C LEU A 436 -16.71 23.48 -14.39
N PRO A 437 -16.16 24.70 -14.31
CA PRO A 437 -16.99 25.89 -14.16
C PRO A 437 -17.93 26.04 -15.38
N PRO A 438 -19.10 26.67 -15.20
CA PRO A 438 -19.99 26.99 -16.30
C PRO A 438 -19.26 27.84 -17.35
N ARG A 439 -19.54 27.58 -18.62
CA ARG A 439 -18.80 28.16 -19.74
C ARG A 439 -19.33 29.57 -20.04
N GLU A 440 -18.74 30.60 -19.44
CA GLU A 440 -19.05 31.99 -19.81
C GLU A 440 -18.24 32.45 -21.05
N PRO A 441 -18.84 33.23 -21.99
CA PRO A 441 -18.20 33.54 -23.26
C PRO A 441 -16.99 34.50 -23.20
N ASP A 442 -16.86 35.31 -22.14
CA ASP A 442 -16.02 36.53 -22.16
C ASP A 442 -14.99 36.68 -21.01
N GLU A 443 -14.71 35.63 -20.22
CA GLU A 443 -13.67 35.71 -19.17
C GLU A 443 -12.30 35.16 -19.64
N GLU A 444 -11.29 36.04 -19.67
CA GLU A 444 -9.87 35.68 -19.89
C GLU A 444 -9.30 34.84 -18.71
N ASP A 445 -9.90 34.94 -17.51
CA ASP A 445 -9.55 34.17 -16.32
C ASP A 445 -10.58 33.07 -16.06
N ARG A 446 -10.37 31.88 -16.63
CA ARG A 446 -11.23 30.73 -16.31
C ARG A 446 -10.97 30.26 -14.88
N PRO A 447 -12.01 30.09 -14.04
CA PRO A 447 -11.87 29.48 -12.73
C PRO A 447 -11.23 28.09 -12.85
N LEU A 448 -10.37 27.72 -11.89
CA LEU A 448 -9.79 26.39 -11.85
C LEU A 448 -10.89 25.33 -11.65
N PRO A 449 -10.83 24.18 -12.35
CA PRO A 449 -11.74 23.06 -12.08
C PRO A 449 -11.72 22.66 -10.61
N THR A 450 -12.89 22.32 -10.07
CA THR A 450 -12.98 21.89 -8.67
C THR A 450 -12.91 20.37 -8.59
N PRO A 451 -11.94 19.78 -7.87
CA PRO A 451 -11.88 18.32 -7.71
C PRO A 451 -13.20 17.80 -7.11
N LEU A 452 -13.77 16.78 -7.74
CA LEU A 452 -14.92 16.02 -7.25
C LEU A 452 -14.48 14.72 -6.60
N PHE A 453 -13.26 14.30 -6.93
CA PHE A 453 -12.61 13.12 -6.43
C PHE A 453 -11.10 13.37 -6.47
N ARG A 454 -10.39 12.95 -5.42
CA ARG A 454 -8.92 12.90 -5.41
C ARG A 454 -8.55 11.45 -5.23
N SER A 455 -7.86 10.86 -6.21
CA SER A 455 -7.36 9.49 -6.08
C SER A 455 -6.52 9.35 -4.83
N THR A 456 -6.83 8.32 -4.07
CA THR A 456 -5.93 7.77 -3.05
C THR A 456 -5.06 6.68 -3.68
N PRO A 457 -3.88 6.34 -3.11
CA PRO A 457 -3.04 5.26 -3.65
C PRO A 457 -3.74 3.89 -3.74
N THR A 458 -4.77 3.65 -2.94
CA THR A 458 -5.64 2.46 -2.98
C THR A 458 -6.58 2.40 -4.19
N GLU A 459 -6.57 3.42 -5.06
CA GLU A 459 -7.43 3.55 -6.24
C GLU A 459 -6.60 3.63 -7.53
N SER A 460 -5.66 2.69 -7.67
CA SER A 460 -4.91 2.46 -8.90
C SER A 460 -4.75 0.96 -9.15
N VAL A 461 -4.64 0.56 -10.42
CA VAL A 461 -4.36 -0.84 -10.81
C VAL A 461 -3.02 -0.88 -11.50
N THR A 462 -2.07 -1.65 -10.97
CA THR A 462 -0.80 -1.91 -11.65
C THR A 462 -0.94 -3.08 -12.62
N LEU A 463 -0.34 -2.94 -13.79
CA LEU A 463 -0.25 -3.96 -14.83
C LEU A 463 1.23 -4.15 -15.21
N VAL A 464 1.60 -5.36 -15.56
CA VAL A 464 2.93 -5.69 -16.09
C VAL A 464 2.77 -6.17 -17.53
N PHE A 465 3.74 -5.93 -18.42
CA PHE A 465 3.68 -6.28 -19.85
C PHE A 465 3.38 -7.76 -20.17
N SER A 466 3.45 -8.64 -19.17
CA SER A 466 3.10 -10.07 -19.29
C SER A 466 1.68 -10.38 -18.77
N ASP A 467 0.90 -9.34 -18.46
CA ASP A 467 -0.49 -9.43 -18.05
C ASP A 467 -1.43 -9.78 -19.19
N ASP A 468 -2.40 -10.63 -18.85
CA ASP A 468 -3.51 -10.94 -19.74
C ASP A 468 -4.63 -9.91 -19.50
N PRO A 469 -4.98 -9.09 -20.50
CA PRO A 469 -5.99 -8.05 -20.35
C PRO A 469 -7.38 -8.59 -20.03
N GLY A 470 -7.74 -9.79 -20.51
CA GLY A 470 -9.01 -10.43 -20.13
C GLY A 470 -9.12 -10.71 -18.64
N THR A 471 -8.02 -11.21 -18.06
CA THR A 471 -7.92 -11.60 -16.65
C THR A 471 -7.86 -10.39 -15.70
N ARG A 472 -7.17 -9.33 -16.11
CA ARG A 472 -6.93 -8.12 -15.30
C ARG A 472 -8.00 -7.04 -15.49
N TRP A 473 -8.88 -7.18 -16.51
CA TRP A 473 -9.99 -6.25 -16.77
C TRP A 473 -10.95 -6.05 -15.60
N PRO A 474 -11.37 -7.06 -14.82
CA PRO A 474 -12.28 -6.87 -13.69
C PRO A 474 -11.76 -5.84 -12.67
N GLU A 475 -10.47 -5.85 -12.35
CA GLU A 475 -9.86 -4.90 -11.40
C GLU A 475 -9.90 -3.46 -11.95
N VAL A 476 -9.58 -3.29 -13.23
CA VAL A 476 -9.64 -1.97 -13.89
C VAL A 476 -11.08 -1.47 -13.98
N ARG A 477 -12.02 -2.35 -14.32
CA ARG A 477 -13.45 -2.04 -14.37
C ARG A 477 -13.96 -1.61 -13.00
N ASP A 478 -13.64 -2.37 -11.95
CA ASP A 478 -14.10 -2.08 -10.59
C ASP A 478 -13.47 -0.77 -10.07
N LEU A 479 -12.22 -0.46 -10.43
CA LEU A 479 -11.63 0.86 -10.18
C LEU A 479 -12.45 1.98 -10.83
N LEU A 480 -12.76 1.86 -12.13
CA LEU A 480 -13.51 2.87 -12.87
C LEU A 480 -14.93 3.04 -12.32
N ASP A 481 -15.61 1.94 -12.01
CA ASP A 481 -16.98 1.95 -11.51
C ASP A 481 -17.08 2.64 -10.15
N ASN A 482 -16.26 2.21 -9.19
CA ASN A 482 -16.28 2.76 -7.82
C ASN A 482 -15.93 4.25 -7.80
N THR A 483 -14.93 4.65 -8.58
CA THR A 483 -14.47 6.04 -8.61
C THR A 483 -15.41 6.95 -9.40
N LEU A 484 -16.02 6.46 -10.48
CA LEU A 484 -17.05 7.21 -11.19
C LEU A 484 -18.32 7.35 -10.32
N ALA A 485 -18.73 6.30 -9.63
CA ALA A 485 -19.87 6.36 -8.70
C ALA A 485 -19.66 7.42 -7.61
N ALA A 486 -18.45 7.45 -7.01
CA ALA A 486 -18.07 8.48 -6.05
C ALA A 486 -18.08 9.88 -6.68
N ALA A 487 -17.54 10.03 -7.88
CA ALA A 487 -17.51 11.30 -8.61
C ALA A 487 -18.91 11.82 -8.96
N VAL A 488 -19.81 10.94 -9.43
CA VAL A 488 -21.21 11.27 -9.75
C VAL A 488 -21.99 11.64 -8.49
N SER A 489 -21.78 10.93 -7.38
CA SER A 489 -22.39 11.27 -6.08
C SER A 489 -21.98 12.67 -5.61
N ASN A 490 -20.68 12.98 -5.63
CA ASN A 490 -20.17 14.31 -5.27
C ASN A 490 -20.60 15.40 -6.26
N PHE A 491 -20.73 15.05 -7.54
CA PHE A 491 -21.26 15.95 -8.57
C PHE A 491 -22.71 16.30 -8.29
N ALA A 492 -23.56 15.30 -8.03
CA ALA A 492 -24.98 15.47 -7.73
C ALA A 492 -25.20 16.33 -6.47
N GLN A 493 -24.45 16.09 -5.39
CA GLN A 493 -24.52 16.89 -4.17
C GLN A 493 -24.20 18.38 -4.39
N ARG A 494 -23.42 18.71 -5.43
CA ARG A 494 -23.07 20.09 -5.78
C ARG A 494 -24.03 20.73 -6.78
N LEU A 495 -24.88 19.94 -7.45
CA LEU A 495 -25.92 20.47 -8.33
C LEU A 495 -27.10 21.10 -7.55
N GLY A 496 -27.25 20.76 -6.28
CA GLY A 496 -28.33 21.24 -5.40
C GLY A 496 -29.15 20.10 -4.83
#